data_AF-A5L524-F1
#
_entry.id   AF-A5L524-F1
#
_cell.length_a   1.000
_cell.length_b   1.000
_cell.length_c   1.000
_cell.angle_alpha   90.00
_cell.angle_beta   90.00
_cell.angle_gamma   90.00
#
_symmetry.space_group_name_H-M   'P 1'
#
loop_
_entity.id
_entity.type
_entity.pdbx_description
1 polymer ?
#
loop_
_entity_poly.entity_id
_entity_poly.type
_entity_poly.pdbx_seq_one_letter_code
_entity_poly.pdbx_strand_id
1 'polypeptide(L)'
;MNKNEIVAHIKEKIIFEDLELSEWGHQLRDIKDDTPLLAEAGLALDSVDVLDIFVSIQKEYSIDLGEITKELMETHCQSPLTLAELVMDKCAAH
;
A
#
# COMPACT_ATOMS: atom_id res chain seq x y z
N MET A 1 -11.91 -12.34 -1.57
CA MET A 1 -10.56 -12.17 -0.98
C MET A 1 -10.74 -11.75 0.46
N ASN A 2 -9.96 -12.33 1.38
CA ASN A 2 -9.96 -11.91 2.78
C ASN A 2 -8.99 -10.75 2.99
N LYS A 3 -9.25 -9.91 4.00
CA LYS A 3 -8.37 -8.79 4.39
C LYS A 3 -6.90 -9.20 4.47
N ASN A 4 -6.62 -10.29 5.19
CA ASN A 4 -5.25 -10.75 5.42
C ASN A 4 -4.55 -11.18 4.12
N GLU A 5 -5.29 -11.70 3.14
CA GLU A 5 -4.74 -12.07 1.83
C GLU A 5 -4.38 -10.80 1.04
N ILE A 6 -5.23 -9.78 1.07
CA ILE A 6 -4.98 -8.48 0.43
C ILE A 6 -3.77 -7.80 1.09
N VAL A 7 -3.70 -7.77 2.42
CA VAL A 7 -2.55 -7.21 3.13
C VAL A 7 -1.25 -7.91 2.74
N ALA A 8 -1.24 -9.25 2.75
CA ALA A 8 -0.05 -10.01 2.36
C ALA A 8 0.38 -9.70 0.92
N HIS A 9 -0.59 -9.61 0.01
CA HIS A 9 -0.35 -9.29 -1.39
C HIS A 9 0.17 -7.86 -1.59
N ILE A 10 -0.44 -6.86 -0.95
CA ILE A 10 0.02 -5.46 -1.00
C ILE A 10 1.45 -5.36 -0.47
N LYS A 11 1.77 -6.04 0.64
CA LYS A 11 3.14 -6.03 1.19
C LYS A 11 4.15 -6.64 0.24
N GLU A 12 3.84 -7.77 -0.35
CA GLU A 12 4.76 -8.51 -1.22
C GLU A 12 4.89 -7.84 -2.60
N LYS A 13 3.77 -7.65 -3.29
CA LYS A 13 3.75 -7.16 -4.68
C LYS A 13 3.91 -5.66 -4.82
N ILE A 14 3.31 -4.89 -3.93
CA ILE A 14 3.20 -3.44 -4.13
C ILE A 14 4.22 -2.69 -3.28
N ILE A 15 4.41 -3.08 -2.02
CA ILE A 15 5.35 -2.39 -1.15
C ILE A 15 6.75 -2.96 -1.33
N PHE A 16 6.92 -4.28 -1.37
CA PHE A 16 8.25 -4.88 -1.42
C PHE A 16 8.82 -4.98 -2.84
N GLU A 17 8.07 -5.52 -3.80
CA GLU A 17 8.51 -5.64 -5.19
C GLU A 17 8.50 -4.29 -5.93
N ASP A 18 7.39 -3.55 -5.89
CA ASP A 18 7.23 -2.30 -6.67
C ASP A 18 8.13 -1.15 -6.21
N LEU A 19 8.40 -1.04 -4.91
CA LEU A 19 9.34 -0.05 -4.36
C LEU A 19 10.77 -0.59 -4.26
N GLU A 20 11.02 -1.80 -4.77
CA GLU A 20 12.33 -2.43 -4.79
C GLU A 20 13.02 -2.44 -3.41
N LEU A 21 12.26 -2.65 -2.33
CA LEU A 21 12.76 -2.55 -0.94
C LEU A 21 13.89 -3.55 -0.63
N SER A 22 14.03 -4.60 -1.44
CA SER A 22 15.19 -5.48 -1.41
C SER A 22 16.51 -4.76 -1.68
N GLU A 23 16.52 -3.74 -2.54
CA GLU A 23 17.71 -2.93 -2.83
C GLU A 23 18.08 -2.03 -1.64
N TRP A 24 17.09 -1.68 -0.82
CA TRP A 24 17.26 -0.89 0.40
C TRP A 24 17.71 -1.76 1.59
N GLY A 25 17.81 -3.08 1.40
CA GLY A 25 18.22 -4.04 2.43
C GLY A 25 17.10 -4.44 3.39
N HIS A 26 15.86 -4.05 3.11
CA HIS A 26 14.69 -4.52 3.87
C HIS A 26 14.30 -5.93 3.42
N GLN A 27 13.63 -6.67 4.31
CA GLN A 27 13.04 -7.96 3.97
C GLN A 27 11.53 -7.92 4.18
N LEU A 28 10.78 -8.65 3.37
CA LEU A 28 9.32 -8.72 3.46
C LEU A 28 8.83 -9.06 4.88
N ARG A 29 9.56 -9.90 5.61
CA ARG A 29 9.26 -10.28 6.99
C ARG A 29 9.40 -9.14 8.01
N ASP A 30 10.13 -8.09 7.67
CA ASP A 30 10.34 -6.92 8.53
C ASP A 30 9.17 -5.93 8.40
N ILE A 31 8.36 -6.06 7.35
CA ILE A 31 7.18 -5.24 7.07
C ILE A 31 5.95 -5.91 7.70
N LYS A 32 5.48 -5.32 8.79
CA LYS A 32 4.26 -5.72 9.49
C LYS A 32 3.04 -5.04 8.90
N ASP A 33 1.87 -5.56 9.24
CA ASP A 33 0.59 -5.03 8.75
C ASP A 33 0.34 -3.60 9.23
N ASP A 34 0.89 -3.24 10.39
CA ASP A 34 0.82 -1.92 11.04
C ASP A 34 2.08 -1.08 10.83
N THR A 35 3.02 -1.51 9.96
CA THR A 35 4.24 -0.75 9.69
C THR A 35 3.88 0.62 9.12
N PRO A 36 4.37 1.72 9.72
CA PRO A 36 4.16 3.06 9.19
C PRO A 36 4.82 3.21 7.82
N LEU A 37 4.07 3.58 6.79
CA LEU A 37 4.62 3.76 5.45
C LEU A 37 5.24 5.15 5.28
N LEU A 38 4.54 6.19 5.74
CA LEU A 38 4.94 7.59 5.58
C LEU A 38 5.87 8.11 6.68
N ALA A 39 5.95 7.41 7.81
CA ALA A 39 6.73 7.87 8.94
C ALA A 39 8.20 7.44 8.82
N GLU A 40 9.12 8.29 9.27
CA GLU A 40 10.56 8.00 9.31
C GLU A 40 10.91 6.77 10.17
N ALA A 41 10.06 6.44 11.15
CA ALA A 41 10.22 5.25 11.98
C ALA A 41 9.88 3.93 11.25
N GLY A 42 9.31 4.01 10.04
CA GLY A 42 8.94 2.88 9.21
C GLY A 42 9.64 2.92 7.85
N LEU A 43 8.89 2.99 6.75
CA LEU A 43 9.46 3.00 5.38
C LEU A 43 9.77 4.40 4.84
N ALA A 44 9.33 5.46 5.52
CA ALA A 44 9.61 6.85 5.15
C ALA A 44 9.30 7.18 3.67
N LEU A 45 8.24 6.57 3.11
CA LEU A 45 7.89 6.69 1.70
C LEU A 45 7.58 8.13 1.33
N ASP A 46 8.04 8.54 0.15
CA ASP A 46 7.74 9.86 -0.39
C ASP A 46 6.39 9.87 -1.13
N SER A 47 5.96 11.05 -1.57
CA SER A 47 4.69 11.18 -2.30
C SER A 47 4.69 10.48 -3.67
N VAL A 48 5.85 10.25 -4.26
CA VAL A 48 6.01 9.56 -5.56
C VAL A 48 5.84 8.06 -5.34
N ASP A 49 6.56 7.49 -4.36
CA ASP A 49 6.44 6.08 -3.94
C ASP A 49 4.99 5.72 -3.61
N VAL A 50 4.33 6.62 -2.87
CA VAL A 50 2.93 6.44 -2.47
C VAL A 50 2.01 6.47 -3.69
N LEU A 51 2.24 7.40 -4.62
CA LEU A 51 1.44 7.46 -5.85
C LEU A 51 1.59 6.18 -6.67
N ASP A 52 2.80 5.63 -6.79
CA ASP A 52 3.04 4.36 -7.47
C ASP A 52 2.30 3.20 -6.79
N ILE A 53 2.32 3.11 -5.45
CA ILE A 53 1.51 2.13 -4.69
C ILE A 53 0.04 2.21 -5.10
N PHE A 54 -0.54 3.41 -5.09
CA PHE A 54 -1.97 3.59 -5.42
C PHE A 54 -2.28 3.23 -6.87
N VAL A 55 -1.39 3.57 -7.81
CA VAL A 55 -1.54 3.22 -9.23
C VAL A 55 -1.46 1.70 -9.42
N SER A 56 -0.54 1.03 -8.74
CA SER A 56 -0.39 -0.42 -8.81
C SER A 56 -1.55 -1.15 -8.16
N ILE A 57 -2.07 -0.65 -7.03
CA ILE A 57 -3.31 -1.16 -6.42
C ILE A 57 -4.48 -1.08 -7.41
N GLN A 58 -4.67 0.07 -8.07
CA GLN A 58 -5.77 0.23 -9.04
C GLN A 58 -5.65 -0.75 -10.21
N LYS A 59 -4.44 -0.97 -10.72
CA LYS A 59 -4.18 -1.92 -11.80
C LYS A 59 -4.40 -3.37 -11.36
N GLU A 60 -3.82 -3.76 -10.23
CA GLU A 60 -3.85 -5.14 -9.72
C GLU A 60 -5.27 -5.57 -9.33
N TYR A 61 -6.00 -4.70 -8.63
CA TYR A 61 -7.36 -4.99 -8.18
C TYR A 61 -8.44 -4.50 -9.14
N SER A 62 -8.07 -3.84 -10.25
CA SER A 62 -9.00 -3.24 -11.21
C SER A 62 -10.05 -2.34 -10.55
N ILE A 63 -9.63 -1.56 -9.54
CA ILE A 63 -10.49 -0.62 -8.80
C ILE A 63 -10.24 0.82 -9.26
N ASP A 64 -11.26 1.66 -9.17
CA ASP A 64 -11.16 3.10 -9.41
C ASP A 64 -11.10 3.84 -8.06
N LEU A 65 -9.97 4.48 -7.80
CA LEU A 65 -9.78 5.30 -6.59
C LEU A 65 -10.12 6.78 -6.82
N GLY A 66 -10.48 7.17 -8.05
CA GLY A 66 -10.69 8.54 -8.46
C GLY A 66 -9.41 9.36 -8.44
N GLU A 67 -9.54 10.63 -8.06
CA GLU A 67 -8.40 11.54 -7.94
C GLU A 67 -7.57 11.18 -6.69
N ILE A 68 -6.33 10.71 -6.91
CA ILE A 68 -5.38 10.46 -5.83
C ILE A 68 -4.85 11.80 -5.33
N THR A 69 -5.56 12.41 -4.38
CA THR A 69 -5.14 13.64 -3.72
C THR A 69 -4.15 13.34 -2.59
N LYS A 70 -3.37 14.34 -2.20
CA LYS A 70 -2.45 14.22 -1.06
C LYS A 70 -3.19 13.82 0.24
N GLU A 71 -4.39 14.35 0.47
CA GLU A 71 -5.20 14.00 1.64
C GLU A 71 -5.61 12.52 1.62
N LEU A 72 -5.98 11.98 0.46
CA LEU A 72 -6.29 10.57 0.29
C LEU A 72 -5.06 9.69 0.55
N MET A 73 -3.89 10.10 0.03
CA MET A 73 -2.63 9.43 0.29
C MET A 73 -2.28 9.43 1.78
N GLU A 74 -2.33 10.58 2.44
CA GLU A 74 -2.04 10.71 3.87
C GLU A 74 -3.07 9.95 4.72
N THR A 75 -4.33 9.87 4.31
CA THR A 75 -5.37 9.16 5.08
C THR A 75 -5.28 7.64 4.92
N HIS A 76 -5.06 7.15 3.69
CA HIS A 76 -5.17 5.72 3.37
C HIS A 76 -3.82 4.99 3.24
N CYS A 77 -2.70 5.71 3.06
CA CYS A 77 -1.35 5.14 2.98
C CYS A 77 -0.60 5.21 4.33
N GLN A 78 -1.29 4.98 5.45
CA GLN A 78 -0.64 4.96 6.77
C GLN A 78 0.12 3.64 7.01
N SER A 79 -0.47 2.52 6.61
CA SER A 79 0.07 1.17 6.80
C SER A 79 -0.43 0.21 5.72
N PRO A 80 0.20 -0.97 5.54
CA PRO A 80 -0.33 -1.99 4.65
C PRO A 80 -1.78 -2.39 4.97
N LEU A 81 -2.15 -2.34 6.25
CA LEU A 81 -3.52 -2.61 6.70
C LEU A 81 -4.53 -1.59 6.16
N THR A 82 -4.20 -0.30 6.19
CA THR A 82 -5.11 0.77 5.71
C THR A 82 -5.27 0.74 4.19
N LEU A 83 -4.22 0.37 3.46
CA LEU A 83 -4.30 0.14 2.02
C LEU A 83 -5.22 -1.04 1.69
N ALA A 84 -5.11 -2.15 2.43
CA ALA A 84 -6.00 -3.29 2.23
C ALA A 84 -7.46 -2.97 2.58
N GLU A 85 -7.69 -2.15 3.60
CA GLU A 85 -9.03 -1.65 3.94
C GLU A 85 -9.62 -0.82 2.80
N LEU A 86 -8.82 0.06 2.18
CA LEU A 86 -9.25 0.83 1.02
C LEU A 86 -9.63 -0.07 -0.15
N VAL A 87 -8.81 -1.09 -0.46
CA VAL A 87 -9.11 -2.05 -1.52
C VAL A 87 -10.40 -2.80 -1.23
N MET A 88 -10.58 -3.28 0.00
CA MET A 88 -11.82 -3.97 0.38
C MET A 88 -13.05 -3.06 0.29
N ASP A 89 -12.96 -1.81 0.74
CA ASP A 89 -14.05 -0.85 0.65
C ASP A 89 -14.48 -0.62 -0.80
N LYS A 90 -13.50 -0.47 -1.70
CA LYS A 90 -13.72 -0.21 -3.12
C LYS A 90 -14.20 -1.46 -3.87
N CYS A 91 -13.65 -2.64 -3.56
CA CYS A 91 -14.14 -3.90 -4.11
C CYS A 91 -15.53 -4.28 -3.61
N ALA A 92 -15.90 -3.94 -2.37
CA ALA A 92 -17.23 -4.23 -1.83
C ALA A 92 -18.32 -3.28 -2.37
N ALA A 93 -17.92 -2.13 -2.92
CA ALA A 93 -18.82 -1.16 -3.54
C ALA A 93 -19.17 -1.47 -5.01
N HIS A 94 -18.66 -2.57 -5.58
CA HIS A 94 -18.99 -3.09 -6.92
C HIS A 94 -19.74 -4.42 -6.83
#